data_AF-A0A2W2JKQ4-F1
#
_entry.id   AF-A0A2W2JKQ4-F1
#
_cell.length_a   1.000
_cell.length_b   1.000
_cell.length_c   1.000
_cell.angle_alpha   90.00
_cell.angle_beta   90.00
_cell.angle_gamma   90.00
#
_symmetry.space_group_name_H-M   'P 1'
#
loop_
_entity.id
_entity.type
_entity.pdbx_description
1 polymer ?
#
loop_
_entity_poly.entity_id
_entity_poly.type
_entity_poly.pdbx_seq_one_letter_code
_entity_poly.pdbx_strand_id
1 'polypeptide(L)'
;MTPVHTEAELADRILGGWLGRIAGNMLGKPVEQGEVWTRHRIDRYLRRTAALPLTDYLPEPPAGDDDAHDLRPEWRDCVRGRIHGSCRDDDVDYAILGLDLLETHGFAFSTEQVGDLWLLRLPYLQTFTAERAAYRNLANGLKPPLTATYDNPYQEWIGALIRADIYGWTSPDAP
;
A
#
# COMPACT_ATOMS: atom_id res chain seq x y z
N MET A 1 22.49 10.24 23.59
CA MET A 1 21.41 11.23 23.48
C MET A 1 21.00 11.25 22.03
N THR A 2 19.87 10.63 21.71
CA THR A 2 19.21 10.80 20.41
C THR A 2 18.85 12.28 20.26
N PRO A 3 19.05 12.92 19.11
CA PRO A 3 18.63 14.31 18.94
C PRO A 3 17.12 14.37 19.19
N VAL A 4 16.69 15.22 20.10
CA VAL A 4 15.26 15.53 20.24
C VAL A 4 14.88 16.31 18.99
N HIS A 5 14.18 15.64 18.07
CA HIS A 5 13.62 16.30 16.89
C HIS A 5 12.66 17.40 17.36
N THR A 6 12.74 18.57 16.73
CA THR A 6 11.70 19.59 16.91
C THR A 6 10.37 19.06 16.38
N GLU A 7 9.25 19.56 16.91
CA GLU A 7 7.91 19.19 16.41
C GLU A 7 7.80 19.40 14.89
N ALA A 8 8.40 20.46 14.36
CA ALA A 8 8.44 20.75 12.93
C ALA A 8 9.24 19.69 12.15
N GLU A 9 10.40 19.26 12.65
CA GLU A 9 11.20 18.21 12.02
C GLU A 9 10.49 16.84 12.05
N LEU A 10 9.79 16.54 13.14
CA LEU A 10 9.01 15.31 13.25
C LEU A 10 7.82 15.34 12.28
N ALA A 11 7.08 16.45 12.22
CA ALA A 11 5.98 16.63 11.29
C ALA A 11 6.46 16.51 9.83
N ASP A 12 7.60 17.09 9.48
CA ASP A 12 8.21 16.97 8.14
C ASP A 12 8.57 15.52 7.80
N ARG A 13 9.13 14.76 8.75
CA ARG A 13 9.45 13.33 8.56
C ARG A 13 8.21 12.46 8.40
N ILE A 14 7.17 12.69 9.21
CA ILE A 14 5.90 11.96 9.10
C ILE A 14 5.24 12.28 7.74
N LEU A 15 5.18 13.56 7.37
CA LEU A 15 4.67 13.98 6.07
C LEU A 15 5.49 13.37 4.92
N GLY A 16 6.82 13.35 5.03
CA GLY A 16 7.71 12.70 4.07
C GLY A 16 7.45 11.20 3.94
N GLY A 17 7.19 10.51 5.07
CA GLY A 17 6.80 9.09 5.07
C GLY A 17 5.47 8.85 4.35
N TRP A 18 4.46 9.66 4.67
CA TRP A 18 3.14 9.59 4.04
C TRP A 18 3.20 9.86 2.53
N LEU A 19 3.86 10.95 2.13
CA LEU A 19 4.03 11.31 0.72
C LEU A 19 4.89 10.30 -0.03
N GLY A 20 5.94 9.77 0.61
CA GLY A 20 6.81 8.75 0.05
C GLY A 20 6.08 7.45 -0.27
N ARG A 21 5.19 7.00 0.64
CA ARG A 21 4.30 5.86 0.40
C ARG A 21 3.42 6.10 -0.83
N ILE A 22 2.67 7.21 -0.84
CA ILE A 22 1.78 7.54 -1.97
C ILE A 22 2.59 7.59 -3.28
N ALA A 23 3.74 8.25 -3.26
CA ALA A 23 4.59 8.37 -4.45
C ALA A 23 5.08 7.00 -4.95
N GLY A 24 5.51 6.13 -4.05
CA GLY A 24 5.95 4.76 -4.35
C GLY A 24 4.83 3.92 -4.96
N ASN A 25 3.63 3.97 -4.37
CA ASN A 25 2.48 3.20 -4.86
C ASN A 25 2.08 3.66 -6.25
N MET A 26 2.01 4.98 -6.48
CA MET A 26 1.72 5.53 -7.80
C MET A 26 2.77 5.13 -8.84
N LEU A 27 4.04 5.05 -8.45
CA LEU A 27 5.14 4.67 -9.35
C LEU A 27 5.08 3.18 -9.71
N GLY A 28 4.78 2.31 -8.75
CA GLY A 28 4.73 0.86 -8.95
C GLY A 28 3.43 0.36 -9.58
N LYS A 29 2.31 1.03 -9.31
CA LYS A 29 0.95 0.56 -9.66
C LYS A 29 0.80 0.17 -11.13
N PRO A 30 1.26 0.93 -12.15
CA PRO A 30 1.10 0.51 -13.54
C PRO A 30 1.69 -0.87 -13.86
N VAL A 31 2.75 -1.27 -13.15
CA VAL A 31 3.61 -2.44 -13.44
C VAL A 31 3.64 -3.46 -12.28
N GLU A 32 2.59 -3.48 -11.46
CA GLU A 32 2.50 -4.28 -10.22
C GLU A 32 2.55 -5.81 -10.44
N GLN A 33 2.11 -6.30 -11.60
CA GLN A 33 2.10 -7.72 -11.96
C GLN A 33 3.50 -8.22 -12.29
N GLY A 34 4.31 -8.55 -11.26
CA GLY A 34 5.73 -8.87 -11.41
C GLY A 34 6.06 -10.07 -12.30
N GLU A 35 5.12 -10.99 -12.50
CA GLU A 35 5.20 -12.09 -13.45
C GLU A 35 5.11 -11.63 -14.92
N VAL A 36 4.45 -10.50 -15.16
CA VAL A 36 4.30 -9.85 -16.47
C VAL A 36 5.39 -8.79 -16.66
N TRP A 37 5.52 -7.90 -15.68
CA TRP A 37 6.42 -6.75 -15.66
C TRP A 37 7.76 -7.09 -15.01
N THR A 38 8.46 -8.02 -15.65
CA THR A 38 9.84 -8.34 -15.27
C THR A 38 10.75 -7.11 -15.42
N ARG A 39 11.88 -7.11 -14.70
CA ARG A 39 12.92 -6.07 -14.84
C ARG A 39 13.31 -5.81 -16.31
N HIS A 40 13.41 -6.88 -17.11
CA HIS A 40 13.74 -6.75 -18.53
C HIS A 40 12.63 -6.07 -19.33
N ARG A 41 11.36 -6.39 -19.06
CA ARG A 41 10.22 -5.75 -19.70
C ARG A 41 10.11 -4.27 -19.34
N ILE A 42 10.32 -3.93 -18.06
CA ILE A 42 10.36 -2.54 -17.59
C ILE A 42 11.50 -1.77 -18.28
N ASP A 43 12.73 -2.32 -18.31
CA ASP A 43 13.86 -1.68 -19.01
C ASP A 43 13.55 -1.44 -20.50
N ARG A 44 12.98 -2.43 -21.20
CA ARG A 44 12.54 -2.30 -22.59
C ARG A 44 11.52 -1.18 -22.76
N TYR A 45 10.50 -1.14 -21.91
CA TYR A 45 9.46 -0.12 -21.94
C TYR A 45 10.05 1.30 -21.74
N LEU A 46 10.92 1.45 -20.75
CA LEU A 46 11.55 2.74 -20.44
C LEU A 46 12.51 3.20 -21.56
N ARG A 47 13.23 2.28 -22.23
CA ARG A 47 14.04 2.63 -23.41
C ARG A 47 13.18 3.11 -24.56
N ARG A 48 12.10 2.39 -24.87
CA ARG A 48 11.18 2.72 -25.98
C ARG A 48 10.52 4.08 -25.80
N THR A 49 10.25 4.45 -24.55
CA THR A 49 9.63 5.72 -24.19
C THR A 49 10.64 6.83 -23.84
N ALA A 50 11.94 6.59 -24.08
CA ALA A 50 13.03 7.51 -23.78
C ALA A 50 13.02 8.03 -22.31
N ALA A 51 12.63 7.17 -21.38
CA ALA A 51 12.46 7.48 -19.96
C ALA A 51 13.59 6.93 -19.08
N LEU A 52 14.72 6.48 -19.65
CA LEU A 52 15.91 6.11 -18.88
C LEU A 52 16.92 7.26 -18.78
N PRO A 53 17.48 7.55 -17.58
CA PRO A 53 17.08 7.00 -16.28
C PRO A 53 15.69 7.48 -15.87
N LEU A 54 14.94 6.64 -15.15
CA LEU A 54 13.61 6.99 -14.66
C LEU A 54 13.75 7.93 -13.46
N THR A 55 13.56 9.23 -13.70
CA THR A 55 13.67 10.30 -12.69
C THR A 55 12.32 10.88 -12.27
N ASP A 56 11.23 10.29 -12.75
CA ASP A 56 9.84 10.71 -12.56
C ASP A 56 8.93 9.47 -12.80
N TYR A 57 7.61 9.64 -12.88
CA TYR A 57 6.67 8.53 -13.15
C TYR A 57 6.83 7.95 -14.56
N LEU A 58 6.27 6.74 -14.74
CA LEU A 58 6.21 6.08 -16.05
C LEU A 58 5.47 6.98 -17.04
N PRO A 59 5.97 7.13 -18.28
CA PRO A 59 5.22 7.80 -19.34
C PRO A 59 4.01 6.97 -19.76
N GLU A 60 3.09 7.57 -20.50
CA GLU A 60 2.03 6.81 -21.19
C GLU A 60 2.63 5.83 -22.21
N PRO A 61 2.00 4.65 -22.42
CA PRO A 61 2.36 3.76 -23.50
C PRO A 61 2.25 4.47 -24.86
N PRO A 62 3.20 4.25 -25.78
CA PRO A 62 3.09 4.71 -27.15
C PRO A 62 1.77 4.23 -27.80
N ALA A 63 1.21 5.03 -28.71
CA ALA A 63 0.01 4.64 -29.43
C ALA A 63 0.24 3.35 -30.23
N GLY A 64 -0.69 2.39 -30.10
CA GLY A 64 -0.59 1.08 -30.77
C GLY A 64 0.37 0.09 -30.10
N ASP A 65 0.82 0.37 -28.87
CA ASP A 65 1.65 -0.55 -28.09
C ASP A 65 0.80 -1.58 -27.33
N ASP A 66 1.15 -2.85 -27.47
CA ASP A 66 0.50 -3.95 -26.73
C ASP A 66 0.74 -3.82 -25.22
N ASP A 67 1.84 -3.18 -24.81
CA ASP A 67 2.16 -2.94 -23.40
C ASP A 67 1.01 -2.23 -22.65
N ALA A 68 0.19 -1.40 -23.31
CA ALA A 68 -0.96 -0.75 -22.70
C ALA A 68 -2.05 -1.71 -22.19
N HIS A 69 -2.15 -2.90 -22.80
CA HIS A 69 -3.12 -3.93 -22.41
C HIS A 69 -2.67 -4.70 -21.16
N ASP A 70 -1.37 -4.74 -20.92
CA ASP A 70 -0.75 -5.46 -19.81
C ASP A 70 -0.50 -4.59 -18.57
N LEU A 71 -0.73 -3.27 -18.67
CA LEU A 71 -0.73 -2.37 -17.53
C LEU A 71 -1.97 -2.57 -16.65
N ARG A 72 -1.84 -2.26 -15.35
CA ARG A 72 -2.98 -2.19 -14.43
C ARG A 72 -4.06 -1.24 -14.95
N PRO A 73 -5.37 -1.54 -14.81
CA PRO A 73 -6.45 -0.68 -15.31
C PRO A 73 -6.36 0.80 -14.90
N GLU A 74 -5.80 1.05 -13.72
CA GLU A 74 -5.62 2.38 -13.11
C GLU A 74 -4.41 3.16 -13.67
N TRP A 75 -3.65 2.60 -14.61
CA TRP A 75 -2.38 3.18 -15.06
C TRP A 75 -2.51 4.62 -15.55
N ARG A 76 -3.65 4.97 -16.19
CA ARG A 76 -3.88 6.31 -16.77
C ARG A 76 -3.80 7.42 -15.74
N ASP A 77 -4.14 7.11 -14.49
CA ASP A 77 -4.13 8.07 -13.39
C ASP A 77 -2.78 8.08 -12.65
N CYS A 78 -1.87 7.15 -13.00
CA CYS A 78 -0.58 6.92 -12.34
C CYS A 78 0.65 7.33 -13.18
N VAL A 79 0.44 7.78 -14.42
CA VAL A 79 1.50 8.11 -15.37
C VAL A 79 1.81 9.60 -15.41
N ARG A 80 3.03 9.92 -15.82
CA ARG A 80 3.53 11.30 -15.92
C ARG A 80 2.55 12.18 -16.69
N GLY A 81 2.24 13.34 -16.12
CA GLY A 81 1.36 14.34 -16.73
C GLY A 81 -0.13 14.08 -16.55
N ARG A 82 -0.54 12.98 -15.90
CA ARG A 82 -1.94 12.66 -15.59
C ARG A 82 -2.26 12.49 -14.12
N ILE A 83 -1.25 12.50 -13.25
CA ILE A 83 -1.44 12.35 -11.82
C ILE A 83 -2.17 13.57 -11.25
N HIS A 84 -3.37 13.33 -10.72
CA HIS A 84 -4.22 14.33 -10.07
C HIS A 84 -4.65 13.83 -8.68
N GLY A 85 -3.66 13.57 -7.83
CA GLY A 85 -3.84 12.91 -6.54
C GLY A 85 -3.50 11.41 -6.62
N SER A 86 -3.70 10.70 -5.51
CA SER A 86 -3.42 9.26 -5.43
C SER A 86 -4.58 8.46 -6.00
N CYS A 87 -4.26 7.45 -6.82
CA CYS A 87 -5.14 6.32 -7.04
C CYS A 87 -5.33 5.55 -5.74
N ARG A 88 -6.47 4.87 -5.61
CA ARG A 88 -6.73 3.97 -4.48
C ARG A 88 -5.74 2.80 -4.49
N ASP A 89 -5.25 2.45 -3.31
CA ASP A 89 -4.25 1.43 -3.08
C ASP A 89 -4.41 0.88 -1.65
N ASP A 90 -4.26 -0.42 -1.46
CA ASP A 90 -4.51 -1.04 -0.15
C ASP A 90 -3.44 -0.68 0.90
N ASP A 91 -2.19 -0.44 0.51
CA ASP A 91 -1.16 0.07 1.42
C ASP A 91 -1.57 1.43 2.03
N VAL A 92 -2.28 2.27 1.26
CA VAL A 92 -2.81 3.57 1.71
C VAL A 92 -4.04 3.36 2.58
N ASP A 93 -4.96 2.49 2.16
CA ASP A 93 -6.18 2.20 2.92
C ASP A 93 -5.86 1.65 4.32
N TYR A 94 -4.90 0.73 4.42
CA TYR A 94 -4.50 0.18 5.71
C TYR A 94 -3.86 1.21 6.64
N ALA A 95 -3.18 2.21 6.09
CA ALA A 95 -2.65 3.33 6.87
C ALA A 95 -3.76 4.16 7.50
N ILE A 96 -4.79 4.50 6.70
CA ILE A 96 -5.94 5.27 7.14
C ILE A 96 -6.77 4.47 8.15
N LEU A 97 -6.96 3.17 7.93
CA LEU A 97 -7.61 2.29 8.90
C LEU A 97 -6.82 2.19 10.21
N GLY A 98 -5.49 2.11 10.14
CA GLY A 98 -4.65 2.14 11.34
C GLY A 98 -4.76 3.45 12.11
N LEU A 99 -4.89 4.58 11.42
CA LEU A 99 -5.15 5.87 12.06
C LEU A 99 -6.53 5.90 12.73
N ASP A 100 -7.59 5.49 12.02
CA ASP A 100 -8.95 5.41 12.57
C ASP A 100 -9.03 4.48 13.79
N LEU A 101 -8.29 3.36 13.77
CA LEU A 101 -8.17 2.45 14.91
C LEU A 101 -7.53 3.13 16.13
N LEU A 102 -6.41 3.83 15.93
CA LEU A 102 -5.68 4.53 16.99
C LEU A 102 -6.49 5.70 17.56
N GLU A 103 -7.16 6.48 16.72
CA GLU A 103 -8.03 7.57 17.15
C GLU A 103 -9.25 7.05 17.92
N THR A 104 -9.79 5.89 17.55
CA THR A 104 -10.99 5.31 18.17
C THR A 104 -10.69 4.58 19.48
N HIS A 105 -9.59 3.82 19.54
CA HIS A 105 -9.31 2.88 20.64
C HIS A 105 -8.00 3.18 21.39
N GLY A 106 -7.18 4.11 20.91
CA GLY A 106 -5.83 4.36 21.44
C GLY A 106 -4.87 3.20 21.20
N PHE A 107 -3.64 3.30 21.72
CA PHE A 107 -2.58 2.30 21.51
C PHE A 107 -2.81 0.94 22.20
N ALA A 108 -3.83 0.84 23.06
CA ALA A 108 -4.18 -0.40 23.75
C ALA A 108 -5.31 -1.18 23.04
N PHE A 109 -5.50 -0.95 21.74
CA PHE A 109 -6.50 -1.67 20.96
C PHE A 109 -6.24 -3.18 20.95
N SER A 110 -7.30 -3.97 20.83
CA SER A 110 -7.21 -5.43 20.71
C SER A 110 -7.27 -5.89 19.25
N THR A 111 -6.81 -7.11 18.97
CA THR A 111 -6.89 -7.69 17.62
C THR A 111 -8.34 -7.92 17.19
N GLU A 112 -9.26 -8.14 18.14
CA GLU A 112 -10.70 -8.20 17.87
C GLU A 112 -11.22 -6.85 17.33
N GLN A 113 -10.78 -5.73 17.90
CA GLN A 113 -11.14 -4.39 17.41
C GLN A 113 -10.60 -4.12 16.00
N VAL A 114 -9.42 -4.65 15.67
CA VAL A 114 -8.91 -4.64 14.29
C VAL A 114 -9.86 -5.40 13.35
N GLY A 115 -10.30 -6.59 13.76
CA GLY A 115 -11.25 -7.41 13.00
C GLY A 115 -12.60 -6.72 12.80
N ASP A 116 -13.15 -6.11 13.86
CA ASP A 116 -14.39 -5.36 13.80
C ASP A 116 -14.28 -4.15 12.86
N LEU A 117 -13.17 -3.41 12.94
CA LEU A 117 -12.89 -2.30 12.04
C LEU A 117 -12.88 -2.74 10.58
N TRP A 118 -12.24 -3.88 10.27
CA TRP A 118 -12.22 -4.41 8.91
C TRP A 118 -13.63 -4.75 8.43
N LEU A 119 -14.41 -5.46 9.25
CA LEU A 119 -15.80 -5.83 8.92
C LEU A 119 -16.71 -4.62 8.69
N LEU A 120 -16.45 -3.51 9.38
CA LEU A 120 -17.25 -2.28 9.28
C LEU A 120 -16.85 -1.37 8.12
N ARG A 121 -15.55 -1.28 7.80
CA ARG A 121 -15.02 -0.20 6.95
C ARG A 121 -14.22 -0.63 5.74
N LEU A 122 -13.70 -1.86 5.72
CA LEU A 122 -12.83 -2.33 4.64
C LEU A 122 -13.65 -3.19 3.65
N PRO A 123 -13.86 -2.77 2.40
CA PRO A 123 -14.63 -3.57 1.46
C PRO A 123 -13.90 -4.88 1.13
N TYR A 124 -14.61 -6.03 1.21
CA TYR A 124 -14.00 -7.34 1.03
C TYR A 124 -13.21 -7.49 -0.30
N LEU A 125 -13.76 -7.03 -1.41
CA LEU A 125 -13.11 -7.13 -2.74
C LEU A 125 -11.90 -6.21 -2.90
N GLN A 126 -11.62 -5.37 -1.91
CA GLN A 126 -10.51 -4.42 -1.88
C GLN A 126 -9.34 -4.89 -1.00
N THR A 127 -9.46 -6.07 -0.37
CA THR A 127 -8.36 -6.79 0.33
C THR A 127 -7.68 -7.78 -0.60
N PHE A 128 -6.44 -8.20 -0.41
CA PHE A 128 -5.79 -9.18 -1.30
C PHE A 128 -5.16 -10.34 -0.54
N THR A 129 -4.90 -11.46 -1.21
CA THR A 129 -4.10 -12.60 -0.68
C THR A 129 -4.38 -12.97 0.79
N ALA A 130 -3.44 -12.70 1.71
CA ALA A 130 -3.52 -13.02 3.12
C ALA A 130 -4.65 -12.28 3.83
N GLU A 131 -4.82 -11.01 3.52
CA GLU A 131 -5.83 -10.13 4.07
C GLU A 131 -7.22 -10.59 3.63
N ARG A 132 -7.36 -11.04 2.38
CA ARG A 132 -8.62 -11.58 1.86
C ARG A 132 -8.99 -12.90 2.53
N ALA A 133 -8.02 -13.79 2.76
CA ALA A 133 -8.24 -15.01 3.51
C ALA A 133 -8.62 -14.72 4.97
N ALA A 134 -7.93 -13.76 5.62
CA ALA A 134 -8.24 -13.32 6.97
C ALA A 134 -9.63 -12.68 7.09
N TYR A 135 -10.01 -11.84 6.13
CA TYR A 135 -11.34 -11.25 6.08
C TYR A 135 -12.41 -12.32 5.90
N ARG A 136 -12.23 -13.28 4.98
CA ARG A 136 -13.15 -14.42 4.81
C ARG A 136 -13.34 -15.16 6.14
N ASN A 137 -12.26 -15.38 6.89
CA ASN A 137 -12.33 -16.04 8.20
C ASN A 137 -13.11 -15.21 9.22
N LEU A 138 -12.88 -13.90 9.28
CA LEU A 138 -13.66 -12.96 10.11
C LEU A 138 -15.16 -13.02 9.76
N ALA A 139 -15.49 -12.96 8.47
CA ALA A 139 -16.86 -13.03 7.98
C ALA A 139 -17.54 -14.38 8.31
N ASN A 140 -16.76 -15.45 8.42
CA ASN A 140 -17.22 -16.77 8.85
C ASN A 140 -17.27 -16.94 10.39
N GLY A 141 -17.02 -15.88 11.16
CA GLY A 141 -17.13 -15.87 12.61
C GLY A 141 -15.92 -16.41 13.36
N LEU A 142 -14.79 -16.68 12.68
CA LEU A 142 -13.54 -16.95 13.38
C LEU A 142 -13.05 -15.69 14.09
N LYS A 143 -12.41 -15.88 15.23
CA LYS A 143 -11.81 -14.80 16.02
C LYS A 143 -10.28 -14.82 15.93
N PRO A 144 -9.62 -13.67 16.06
CA PRO A 144 -8.17 -13.64 16.23
C PRO A 144 -7.69 -14.54 17.39
N PRO A 145 -6.48 -15.13 17.28
CA PRO A 145 -5.55 -15.03 16.16
C PRO A 145 -5.84 -15.99 15.00
N LEU A 146 -6.83 -16.89 15.12
CA LEU A 146 -7.10 -17.93 14.11
C LEU A 146 -7.50 -17.36 12.76
N THR A 147 -8.06 -16.15 12.72
CA THR A 147 -8.39 -15.45 11.49
C THR A 147 -7.18 -15.30 10.56
N ALA A 148 -5.98 -15.10 11.11
CA ALA A 148 -4.77 -14.92 10.31
C ALA A 148 -4.22 -16.22 9.71
N THR A 149 -4.43 -17.37 10.36
CA THR A 149 -3.71 -18.62 10.05
C THR A 149 -4.59 -19.73 9.49
N TYR A 150 -5.89 -19.74 9.82
CA TYR A 150 -6.82 -20.77 9.38
C TYR A 150 -7.02 -20.69 7.86
N ASP A 151 -6.65 -21.75 7.13
CA ASP A 151 -6.78 -21.82 5.68
C ASP A 151 -6.24 -20.57 4.96
N ASN A 152 -5.08 -20.07 5.41
CA ASN A 152 -4.41 -18.92 4.84
C ASN A 152 -3.01 -19.30 4.32
N PRO A 153 -2.88 -19.67 3.04
CA PRO A 153 -1.59 -20.04 2.46
C PRO A 153 -0.66 -18.83 2.26
N TYR A 154 -1.18 -17.61 2.40
CA TYR A 154 -0.44 -16.36 2.18
C TYR A 154 0.02 -15.71 3.49
N GLN A 155 -0.14 -16.37 4.65
CA GLN A 155 0.10 -15.77 5.97
C GLN A 155 1.53 -15.24 6.19
N GLU A 156 2.50 -15.70 5.40
CA GLU A 156 3.91 -15.27 5.45
C GLU A 156 4.25 -14.21 4.39
N TRP A 157 3.26 -13.72 3.64
CA TRP A 157 3.48 -12.72 2.59
C TRP A 157 3.54 -11.30 3.15
N ILE A 158 3.87 -10.35 2.28
CA ILE A 158 4.23 -8.97 2.64
C ILE A 158 3.09 -8.14 3.25
N GLY A 159 1.84 -8.61 3.21
CA GLY A 159 0.66 -7.80 3.54
C GLY A 159 0.69 -7.19 4.95
N ALA A 160 1.31 -7.84 5.94
CA ALA A 160 1.51 -7.25 7.27
C ALA A 160 2.57 -6.13 7.29
N LEU A 161 3.62 -6.25 6.47
CA LEU A 161 4.74 -5.30 6.42
C LEU A 161 4.31 -3.95 5.83
N ILE A 162 3.49 -3.97 4.77
CA ILE A 162 3.03 -2.76 4.06
C ILE A 162 2.15 -1.82 4.92
N ARG A 163 1.59 -2.32 6.02
CA ARG A 163 0.64 -1.56 6.87
C ARG A 163 1.17 -1.12 8.24
N ALA A 164 2.46 -1.32 8.51
CA ALA A 164 3.02 -1.06 9.84
C ALA A 164 3.38 0.42 10.09
N ASP A 165 3.64 1.22 9.04
CA ASP A 165 4.24 2.56 9.20
C ASP A 165 3.46 3.51 10.11
N ILE A 166 2.12 3.38 10.16
CA ILE A 166 1.28 4.23 11.01
C ILE A 166 1.65 4.14 12.49
N TYR A 167 2.07 2.95 12.95
CA TYR A 167 2.52 2.76 14.33
C TYR A 167 3.88 3.40 14.57
N GLY A 168 4.76 3.43 13.56
CA GLY A 168 6.02 4.16 13.61
C GLY A 168 5.83 5.67 13.58
N TRP A 169 4.87 6.18 12.80
CA TRP A 169 4.56 7.61 12.73
C TRP A 169 3.92 8.16 14.01
N THR A 170 3.17 7.32 14.72
CA THR A 170 2.47 7.70 15.95
C THR A 170 3.27 7.41 17.23
N SER A 171 4.36 6.63 17.13
CA SER A 171 5.29 6.32 18.23
C SER A 171 6.76 6.56 17.85
N PRO A 172 7.14 7.77 17.39
CA PRO A 172 8.53 8.07 17.05
C PRO A 172 9.43 7.93 18.29
N ASP A 173 10.62 7.36 18.09
CA ASP A 173 11.61 7.09 19.14
C ASP A 173 11.13 6.13 20.27
N ALA A 174 10.07 5.36 20.04
CA ALA A 174 9.51 4.39 20.98
C ALA A 174 9.37 2.98 20.35
N PRO A 175 10.48 2.23 20.20
CA PRO A 175 10.51 0.90 19.59
C PRO A 175 9.89 -0.21 20.45
#